data_AF-A0A6G1CGP5-F1
#
_entry.id   AF-A0A6G1CGP5-F1
#
_cell.length_a   1.000
_cell.length_b   1.000
_cell.length_c   1.000
_cell.angle_alpha   90.00
_cell.angle_beta   90.00
_cell.angle_gamma   90.00
#
_symmetry.space_group_name_H-M   'P 1'
#
loop_
_entity.id
_entity.type
_entity.pdbx_description
1 polymer ?
#
loop_
_entity_poly.entity_id
_entity_poly.type
_entity_poly.pdbx_seq_one_letter_code
_entity_poly.pdbx_strand_id
1 'polypeptide(L)'
;MAMASLYQHVLPALPAVEFALEEGKRLFVEALQSKTLQGFFYLISCFQTQSDLAFCGLTSLSIVLNALAMDPGQQWKGPSRWFDESMLECCEPLDKVKAVGKVRPPEGTTCLAVNWDDAGTQRRARPSLTSQ
;
A
#
# COMPACT_ATOMS: atom_id res chain seq x y z
N MET A 1 23.69 17.24 -19.38
CA MET A 1 22.79 16.59 -20.35
C MET A 1 21.38 16.69 -19.81
N ALA A 2 20.41 17.18 -20.60
CA ALA A 2 19.00 17.11 -20.23
C ALA A 2 18.58 15.63 -20.27
N MET A 3 18.09 15.09 -19.14
CA MET A 3 17.55 13.74 -19.09
C MET A 3 16.23 13.72 -19.85
N ALA A 4 16.11 12.83 -20.84
CA ALA A 4 14.85 12.61 -21.53
C ALA A 4 13.76 12.18 -20.53
N SER A 5 12.60 12.82 -20.58
CA SER A 5 11.46 12.43 -19.75
C SER A 5 10.91 11.08 -20.22
N LEU A 6 10.53 10.23 -19.27
CA LEU A 6 9.93 8.93 -19.51
C LEU A 6 8.49 8.92 -18.97
N TYR A 7 7.52 8.62 -19.82
CA TYR A 7 6.11 8.53 -19.41
C TYR A 7 5.80 7.21 -18.69
N GLN A 8 6.27 6.08 -19.23
CA GLN A 8 6.09 4.75 -18.65
C GLN A 8 7.15 3.77 -19.12
N HIS A 9 7.46 2.78 -18.29
CA HIS A 9 8.25 1.62 -18.70
C HIS A 9 7.36 0.63 -19.44
N VAL A 10 7.86 0.06 -20.53
CA VAL A 10 7.21 -1.07 -21.19
C VAL A 10 7.41 -2.31 -20.31
N LEU A 11 6.34 -3.09 -20.12
CA LEU A 11 6.43 -4.35 -19.39
C LEU A 11 7.46 -5.27 -20.07
N PRO A 12 8.28 -5.99 -19.30
CA PRO A 12 9.17 -6.99 -19.88
C PRO A 12 8.35 -8.04 -20.63
N ALA A 13 8.93 -8.62 -21.69
CA ALA A 13 8.33 -9.76 -22.38
C ALA A 13 8.00 -10.88 -21.36
N LEU A 14 7.03 -11.74 -21.69
CA LEU A 14 6.46 -12.83 -20.87
C LEU A 14 7.39 -13.30 -19.73
N PRO A 15 6.91 -13.35 -18.46
CA PRO A 15 5.52 -13.71 -18.10
C PRO A 15 4.62 -12.56 -17.65
N ALA A 16 5.06 -11.30 -17.71
CA ALA A 16 4.24 -10.17 -17.25
C ALA A 16 3.05 -9.91 -18.20
N VAL A 17 1.84 -9.83 -17.65
CA VAL A 17 0.61 -9.48 -18.36
C VAL A 17 0.07 -8.19 -17.77
N GLU A 18 -0.24 -7.21 -18.61
CA GLU A 18 -0.84 -5.96 -18.18
C GLU A 18 -2.27 -6.20 -17.65
N PHE A 19 -2.56 -5.64 -16.47
CA PHE A 19 -3.84 -5.85 -15.79
C PHE A 19 -5.05 -5.35 -16.58
N ALA A 20 -4.90 -4.24 -17.32
CA ALA A 20 -5.98 -3.62 -18.08
C ALA A 20 -6.31 -4.32 -19.41
N LEU A 21 -5.45 -5.24 -19.87
CA LEU A 21 -5.67 -6.03 -21.08
C LEU A 21 -6.66 -7.17 -20.83
N GLU A 22 -7.22 -7.70 -21.91
CA GLU A 22 -8.25 -8.75 -21.87
C GLU A 22 -7.75 -10.02 -21.19
N GLU A 23 -6.48 -10.37 -21.40
CA GLU A 23 -5.83 -11.49 -20.71
C GLU A 23 -5.73 -11.24 -19.19
N GLY A 24 -5.34 -10.03 -18.77
CA GLY A 24 -5.27 -9.65 -17.35
C GLY A 24 -6.64 -9.70 -16.67
N LYS A 25 -7.68 -9.19 -17.34
CA LYS A 25 -9.07 -9.29 -16.87
C LYS A 25 -9.54 -10.74 -16.75
N ARG A 26 -9.18 -11.61 -17.71
CA ARG A 26 -9.50 -13.04 -17.67
C ARG A 26 -8.89 -13.73 -16.45
N LEU A 27 -7.59 -13.54 -16.22
CA LEU A 27 -6.88 -14.09 -15.06
C LEU A 27 -7.46 -13.58 -13.74
N PHE A 28 -7.84 -12.30 -13.69
CA PHE A 28 -8.50 -11.72 -12.52
C PHE A 28 -9.86 -12.40 -12.22
N VAL A 29 -10.69 -12.62 -13.24
CA VAL A 29 -11.98 -13.31 -13.09
C VAL A 29 -11.79 -14.75 -12.60
N GLU A 30 -10.80 -15.46 -13.13
CA GLU A 30 -10.47 -16.83 -12.69
C GLU A 30 -10.03 -16.87 -11.21
N ALA A 31 -9.14 -15.95 -10.80
CA ALA A 31 -8.72 -15.80 -9.41
C ALA A 31 -9.89 -15.40 -8.47
N LEU A 32 -10.81 -14.58 -8.97
CA LEU A 32 -12.00 -14.19 -8.23
C LEU A 32 -12.95 -15.37 -8.03
N GLN A 33 -13.20 -16.16 -9.09
CA GLN A 33 -14.03 -17.36 -9.04
C GLN A 33 -13.44 -18.44 -8.12
N SER A 34 -12.11 -18.58 -8.11
CA SER A 34 -11.40 -19.49 -7.19
C SER A 34 -11.32 -18.98 -5.74
N LYS A 35 -11.88 -17.79 -5.45
CA LYS A 35 -11.93 -17.15 -4.12
C LYS A 35 -10.56 -16.84 -3.51
N THR A 36 -9.50 -16.83 -4.30
CA THR A 36 -8.14 -16.51 -3.84
C THR A 36 -7.90 -14.99 -3.74
N LEU A 37 -8.79 -14.18 -4.36
CA LEU A 37 -8.59 -12.75 -4.53
C LEU A 37 -9.50 -11.86 -3.66
N GLN A 38 -10.11 -12.41 -2.60
CA GLN A 38 -11.06 -11.69 -1.73
C GLN A 38 -10.47 -10.43 -1.07
N GLY A 39 -9.18 -10.46 -0.73
CA GLY A 39 -8.46 -9.32 -0.14
C GLY A 39 -8.33 -8.12 -1.07
N PHE A 40 -8.42 -8.31 -2.38
CA PHE A 40 -8.25 -7.26 -3.38
C PHE A 40 -9.26 -6.13 -3.22
N PHE A 41 -10.52 -6.44 -2.89
CA PHE A 41 -11.55 -5.41 -2.72
C PHE A 41 -11.24 -4.43 -1.59
N TYR A 42 -10.59 -4.91 -0.54
CA TYR A 42 -10.15 -4.05 0.55
C TYR A 42 -8.94 -3.22 0.17
N LEU A 43 -7.94 -3.84 -0.48
CA LEU A 43 -6.73 -3.15 -0.92
C LEU A 43 -7.02 -2.07 -1.97
N ILE A 44 -7.86 -2.37 -2.97
CA ILE A 44 -8.17 -1.43 -4.04
C ILE A 44 -8.95 -0.22 -3.53
N SER A 45 -9.79 -0.40 -2.49
CA SER A 45 -10.52 0.71 -1.84
C SER A 45 -9.62 1.71 -1.13
N CYS A 46 -8.40 1.29 -0.78
CA CYS A 46 -7.40 2.12 -0.11
C CYS A 46 -6.21 2.43 -1.02
N PHE A 47 -6.30 2.13 -2.32
CA PHE A 47 -5.17 2.25 -3.24
C PHE A 47 -4.73 3.71 -3.39
N GLN A 48 -3.42 3.92 -3.29
CA GLN A 48 -2.78 5.22 -3.45
C GLN A 48 -1.50 5.06 -4.26
N THR A 49 -1.16 6.11 -5.01
CA THR A 49 0.10 6.19 -5.76
C THR A 49 1.18 6.71 -4.82
N GLN A 50 2.35 6.07 -4.85
CA GLN A 50 3.50 6.51 -4.06
C GLN A 50 3.85 7.97 -4.36
N SER A 51 4.08 8.77 -3.32
CA SER A 51 4.39 10.20 -3.48
C SER A 51 5.82 10.45 -3.95
N ASP A 52 6.71 9.48 -3.72
CA ASP A 52 8.12 9.49 -4.10
C ASP A 52 8.53 8.10 -4.63
N LEU A 53 9.50 8.07 -5.55
CA LEU A 53 10.04 6.81 -6.09
C LEU A 53 10.63 5.90 -4.98
N ALA A 54 11.08 6.48 -3.88
CA ALA A 54 11.62 5.78 -2.72
C ALA A 54 10.55 5.19 -1.78
N PHE A 55 9.28 5.57 -1.93
CA PHE A 55 8.24 5.35 -0.91
C PHE A 55 7.38 4.11 -1.15
N CYS A 56 7.75 3.22 -2.07
CA CYS A 56 6.97 2.03 -2.40
C CYS A 56 6.59 1.17 -1.16
N GLY A 57 7.51 1.03 -0.20
CA GLY A 57 7.29 0.31 1.05
C GLY A 57 6.31 1.01 1.99
N LEU A 58 6.46 2.33 2.17
CA LEU A 58 5.58 3.14 3.03
C LEU A 58 4.15 3.22 2.47
N THR A 59 4.06 3.37 1.15
CA THR A 59 2.79 3.38 0.39
C THR A 59 2.06 2.06 0.58
N SER A 60 2.79 0.94 0.39
CA SER A 60 2.21 -0.40 0.55
C SER A 60 1.74 -0.64 1.98
N LEU A 61 2.52 -0.22 2.97
CA LEU A 61 2.15 -0.39 4.38
C LEU A 61 0.91 0.42 4.75
N SER A 62 0.84 1.69 4.35
CA SER A 62 -0.34 2.53 4.60
C SER A 62 -1.59 2.00 3.90
N ILE A 63 -1.49 1.45 2.67
CA ILE A 63 -2.61 0.75 2.01
C ILE A 63 -3.10 -0.43 2.87
N VAL A 64 -2.17 -1.26 3.36
CA VAL A 64 -2.50 -2.45 4.16
C VAL A 64 -3.11 -2.06 5.50
N LEU A 65 -2.54 -1.11 6.23
CA LEU A 65 -3.06 -0.64 7.52
C LEU A 65 -4.47 -0.03 7.38
N ASN A 66 -4.70 0.76 6.33
CA ASN A 66 -6.03 1.27 6.00
C ASN A 66 -7.01 0.15 5.61
N ALA A 67 -6.57 -0.84 4.81
CA ALA A 67 -7.38 -1.99 4.44
C ALA A 67 -7.74 -2.87 5.66
N LEU A 68 -6.89 -2.92 6.69
CA LEU A 68 -7.18 -3.57 7.97
C LEU A 68 -8.05 -2.70 8.90
N ALA A 69 -8.43 -1.49 8.48
CA ALA A 69 -9.21 -0.53 9.26
C ALA A 69 -8.57 -0.23 10.63
N MET A 70 -7.24 -0.15 10.66
CA MET A 70 -6.49 0.26 11.84
C MET A 70 -6.62 1.77 12.04
N ASP A 71 -6.63 2.20 13.30
CA ASP A 71 -6.72 3.62 13.64
C ASP A 71 -5.31 4.20 13.79
N PRO A 72 -4.92 5.22 13.00
CA PRO A 72 -3.62 5.84 13.12
C PRO A 72 -3.46 6.67 14.41
N GLY A 73 -4.54 6.93 15.17
CA GLY A 73 -4.48 7.73 16.39
C GLY A 73 -4.13 9.22 16.18
N GLN A 74 -3.65 9.59 15.00
CA GLN A 74 -3.31 10.92 14.55
C GLN A 74 -4.26 11.38 13.44
N GLN A 75 -4.49 12.69 13.37
CA GLN A 75 -5.24 13.31 12.28
C GLN A 75 -4.39 13.40 11.00
N TRP A 76 -4.99 13.04 9.86
CA TRP A 76 -4.38 13.20 8.55
C TRP A 76 -4.73 14.53 7.91
N LYS A 77 -6.00 14.71 7.54
CA LYS A 77 -6.54 15.90 6.88
C LYS A 77 -7.84 16.29 7.54
N GLY A 78 -7.85 17.46 8.19
CA GLY A 78 -8.98 17.90 9.01
C GLY A 78 -9.32 16.88 10.10
N PRO A 79 -10.61 16.58 10.37
CA PRO A 79 -10.99 15.58 11.37
C PRO A 79 -10.76 14.12 10.90
N SER A 80 -10.32 13.89 9.66
CA SER A 80 -10.13 12.56 9.10
C SER A 80 -8.87 11.90 9.66
N ARG A 81 -8.99 10.62 10.05
CA ARG A 81 -7.89 9.77 10.51
C ARG A 81 -7.69 8.66 9.49
N TRP A 82 -6.58 8.72 8.79
CA TRP A 82 -6.23 7.82 7.68
C TRP A 82 -4.72 7.69 7.61
N PHE A 83 -4.19 6.51 7.31
CA PHE A 83 -2.75 6.34 7.17
C PHE A 83 -2.26 6.97 5.86
N ASP A 84 -1.18 7.74 5.99
CA ASP A 84 -0.44 8.37 4.89
C ASP A 84 1.04 7.99 5.00
N GLU A 85 1.74 7.97 3.87
CA GLU A 85 3.17 7.65 3.80
C GLU A 85 4.02 8.50 4.76
N SER A 86 3.64 9.77 4.95
CA SER A 86 4.34 10.71 5.84
C SER A 86 4.23 10.37 7.34
N MET A 87 3.26 9.55 7.74
CA MET A 87 3.06 9.15 9.13
C MET A 87 3.94 7.97 9.55
N LEU A 88 4.58 7.30 8.60
CA LEU A 88 5.29 6.03 8.82
C LEU A 88 6.80 6.23 9.03
N GLU A 89 7.16 7.25 9.83
CA GLU A 89 8.53 7.54 10.28
C GLU A 89 8.83 6.81 11.59
N CYS A 90 9.50 5.65 11.56
CA CYS A 90 9.76 4.89 12.81
C CYS A 90 11.22 4.63 13.12
N CYS A 91 12.11 4.54 12.13
CA CYS A 91 13.51 4.17 12.39
C CYS A 91 14.56 4.99 11.64
N GLU A 92 14.19 5.60 10.50
CA GLU A 92 15.05 6.54 9.78
C GLU A 92 14.22 7.75 9.31
N PRO A 93 14.79 8.97 9.35
CA PRO A 93 14.11 10.16 8.83
C PRO A 93 13.82 9.99 7.33
N LEU A 94 12.68 10.50 6.86
CA LEU A 94 12.24 10.36 5.46
C LEU A 94 13.26 10.85 4.44
N ASP A 95 14.07 11.85 4.80
CA ASP A 95 15.14 12.35 3.92
C ASP A 95 16.19 11.28 3.59
N LYS A 96 16.49 10.39 4.55
CA LYS A 96 17.36 9.23 4.30
C LYS A 96 16.66 8.16 3.49
N VAL A 97 15.38 7.92 3.73
CA VAL A 97 14.59 6.97 2.93
C VAL A 97 14.52 7.41 1.48
N LYS A 98 14.28 8.71 1.23
CA LYS A 98 14.29 9.32 -0.12
C LYS A 98 15.65 9.17 -0.81
N ALA A 99 16.74 9.41 -0.09
CA ALA A 99 18.08 9.31 -0.66
C ALA A 99 18.50 7.87 -1.01
N VAL A 100 18.04 6.88 -0.25
CA VAL A 100 18.46 5.47 -0.38
C VAL A 100 17.47 4.63 -1.21
N GLY A 101 16.22 5.09 -1.36
CA GLY A 101 15.22 4.43 -2.20
C GLY A 101 14.60 3.17 -1.58
N LYS A 102 15.00 2.78 -0.36
CA LYS A 102 14.54 1.56 0.32
C LYS A 102 14.61 1.71 1.84
N VAL A 103 13.55 1.29 2.55
CA VAL A 103 13.68 0.77 3.91
C VAL A 103 14.31 -0.62 3.80
N ARG A 104 15.54 -0.80 4.30
CA ARG A 104 16.24 -2.10 4.29
C ARG A 104 15.58 -3.05 5.33
N PRO A 105 15.17 -4.28 4.99
CA PRO A 105 14.83 -5.29 6.00
C PRO A 105 16.14 -5.85 6.59
N PRO A 106 16.21 -6.08 7.92
CA PRO A 106 15.20 -6.83 8.66
C PRO A 106 14.43 -6.04 9.74
N GLU A 107 14.75 -4.76 9.95
CA GLU A 107 14.26 -4.04 11.13
C GLU A 107 13.23 -2.94 10.83
N GLY A 108 13.31 -2.20 9.71
CA GLY A 108 12.48 -1.00 9.53
C GLY A 108 10.97 -1.22 9.30
N THR A 109 10.58 -2.05 8.34
CA THR A 109 9.15 -2.28 8.02
C THR A 109 8.44 -3.13 9.07
N THR A 110 9.17 -4.08 9.66
CA THR A 110 8.72 -4.91 10.78
C THR A 110 8.57 -4.06 12.04
N CYS A 111 9.52 -3.16 12.35
CA CYS A 111 9.41 -2.25 13.49
C CYS A 111 8.21 -1.29 13.36
N LEU A 112 7.92 -0.80 12.16
CA LEU A 112 6.73 0.01 11.89
C LEU A 112 5.42 -0.74 12.19
N ALA A 113 5.34 -2.03 11.80
CA ALA A 113 4.15 -2.84 12.07
C ALA A 113 4.07 -3.28 13.55
N VAL A 114 5.20 -3.65 14.16
CA VAL A 114 5.28 -4.17 15.53
C VAL A 114 5.05 -3.07 16.57
N ASN A 115 5.65 -1.89 16.40
CA ASN A 115 5.39 -0.75 17.30
C ASN A 115 3.92 -0.28 17.25
N TRP A 116 3.23 -0.50 16.13
CA TRP A 116 1.82 -0.14 16.00
C TRP A 116 0.88 -1.15 16.69
N ASP A 117 1.24 -2.43 16.69
CA ASP A 117 0.50 -3.44 17.47
C ASP A 117 0.65 -3.21 18.98
N ASP A 118 1.83 -2.78 19.44
CA ASP A 118 2.10 -2.47 20.86
C ASP A 118 1.47 -1.14 21.32
N ALA A 119 1.20 -0.20 20.41
CA ALA A 119 0.58 1.10 20.72
C ALA A 119 -0.93 1.04 21.05
N GLY A 120 -1.52 -0.14 21.27
CA GLY A 120 -2.88 -0.29 21.78
C GLY A 120 -3.98 -0.11 20.72
N THR A 121 -3.75 -0.57 19.49
CA THR A 121 -4.66 -0.34 18.35
C THR A 121 -5.94 -1.16 18.46
N GLN A 122 -7.07 -0.49 18.74
CA GLN A 122 -8.40 -1.10 18.66
C GLN A 122 -8.72 -1.45 17.19
N ARG A 123 -8.75 -2.75 16.85
CA ARG A 123 -9.36 -3.20 15.59
C ARG A 123 -10.83 -2.78 15.60
N ARG A 124 -11.22 -1.84 14.74
CA ARG A 124 -12.64 -1.53 14.58
C ARG A 124 -13.29 -2.67 13.80
N ALA A 125 -14.33 -3.29 14.37
CA ALA A 125 -15.11 -4.29 13.65
C ALA A 125 -15.68 -3.65 12.38
N ARG A 126 -15.28 -4.15 11.21
CA ARG A 126 -15.81 -3.70 9.92
C ARG A 126 -17.29 -4.14 9.87
N PRO A 127 -18.26 -3.26 9.62
CA PRO A 127 -19.64 -3.67 9.46
C PRO A 127 -19.70 -4.69 8.31
N SER A 128 -20.34 -5.83 8.55
CA SER A 128 -20.64 -6.79 7.49
C SER A 128 -21.37 -6.05 6.37
N LEU A 129 -20.81 -6.06 5.17
CA LEU A 129 -21.53 -5.67 3.95
C LEU A 129 -22.70 -6.64 3.80
N THR A 130 -23.85 -6.30 4.39
CA THR A 130 -25.11 -6.92 4.04
C THR A 130 -25.38 -6.53 2.59
N SER A 131 -25.14 -7.49 1.69
CA SER A 131 -25.74 -7.49 0.36
C SER A 131 -27.24 -7.27 0.53
N GLN A 132 -27.74 -6.18 -0.04
CA GLN A 132 -29.08 -6.18 -0.62
C GLN A 132 -29.02 -6.87 -1.98
#